data_AF-A0A8K0KSQ9-F1
#
_entry.id   AF-A0A8K0KSQ9-F1
#
_cell.length_a   1.000
_cell.length_b   1.000
_cell.length_c   1.000
_cell.angle_alpha   90.00
_cell.angle_beta   90.00
_cell.angle_gamma   90.00
#
_symmetry.space_group_name_H-M   'P 1'
#
loop_
_entity.id
_entity.type
_entity.pdbx_description
1 polymer ?
#
loop_
_entity_poly.entity_id
_entity_poly.type
_entity_poly.pdbx_seq_one_letter_code
_entity_poly.pdbx_strand_id
1 'polypeptide(L)'
;MKMYCVDDVDILRRSCTKFSSIYEQLTRVQIFKETLTIAGASLLTFQRNFLKKNSIGIVPEGGYRWRDRQSHIAIMWLLAEERERGVSIKHAGNGHEIRFKGRKVDGVGKEGDTTLVFEFYACFYHGCRRCFPDGRDKEICNNSSETMEMRFESTMAKRADILKGDCQLIEMWECAFHQYLQENNVMKMYLEKHPLTFKKPLYPRDAFFGGRTNAGKLYHRAKEEAGEKIKYIDICSLYPYINKWKKYPVGHPVIYVGDECPPLEKCEGTIKSTVLQPKDIYHPVLPYRFDGKLTFRLCRTCLERNMQRSCPHEDEDRAITGTWVTDEVKKAVQKGYTILALHEIWNYSVTVYDKSVNDGGLFSGYIDNFLKLKQEASGWP
;
A
#
# COMPACT_ATOMS: atom_id res chain seq x y z
N MET A 1 13.90 47.75 17.57
CA MET A 1 14.04 46.48 16.79
C MET A 1 14.96 45.47 17.48
N LYS A 2 16.22 45.81 17.79
CA LYS A 2 17.14 44.88 18.51
C LYS A 2 16.59 44.34 19.84
N MET A 3 16.04 45.21 20.69
CA MET A 3 15.46 44.81 21.99
C MET A 3 14.31 43.83 21.83
N TYR A 4 13.36 44.13 20.93
CA TYR A 4 12.26 43.22 20.57
C TYR A 4 12.77 41.84 20.15
N CYS A 5 13.78 41.76 19.27
CA CYS A 5 14.32 40.48 18.83
C CYS A 5 15.00 39.69 19.96
N VAL A 6 15.66 40.37 20.89
CA VAL A 6 16.27 39.72 22.07
C VAL A 6 15.20 39.16 22.99
N ASP A 7 14.16 39.95 23.27
CA ASP A 7 13.06 39.54 24.13
C ASP A 7 12.25 38.39 23.52
N ASP A 8 11.96 38.44 22.22
CA ASP A 8 11.24 37.38 21.48
C ASP A 8 11.99 36.03 21.54
N VAL A 9 13.31 36.05 21.29
CA VAL A 9 14.15 34.86 21.39
C VAL A 9 14.26 34.36 22.84
N ASP A 10 14.34 35.24 23.83
CA ASP A 10 14.39 34.84 25.23
C ASP A 10 13.07 34.22 25.70
N ILE A 11 11.92 34.76 25.30
CA ILE A 11 10.60 34.18 25.56
C ILE A 11 10.50 32.81 24.90
N LEU A 12 10.90 32.67 23.64
CA LEU A 12 10.90 31.39 22.95
C LEU A 12 11.79 30.37 23.66
N ARG A 13 13.02 30.76 24.05
CA ARG A 13 13.96 29.88 24.78
C ARG A 13 13.38 29.41 26.11
N ARG A 14 12.82 30.32 26.91
CA ARG A 14 12.20 29.98 28.21
C ARG A 14 10.99 29.05 28.03
N SER A 15 10.15 29.35 27.05
CA SER A 15 8.95 28.57 26.72
C SER A 15 9.30 27.17 26.22
N CYS A 16 10.26 27.04 25.30
CA CYS A 16 10.74 25.75 24.80
C CYS A 16 11.39 24.91 25.89
N THR A 17 12.21 25.52 26.77
CA THR A 17 12.79 24.82 27.92
C THR A 17 11.71 24.28 28.84
N LYS A 18 10.72 25.12 29.21
CA LYS A 18 9.62 24.70 30.08
C LYS A 18 8.75 23.62 29.42
N PHE A 19 8.42 23.79 28.15
CA PHE A 19 7.66 22.82 27.37
C PHE A 19 8.38 21.48 27.30
N SER A 20 9.69 21.47 27.03
CA SER A 20 10.50 20.26 27.00
C SER A 20 10.47 19.51 28.35
N SER A 21 10.68 20.22 29.45
CA SER A 21 10.62 19.61 30.79
C SER A 21 9.23 19.04 31.12
N ILE A 22 8.15 19.77 30.83
CA ILE A 22 6.78 19.28 31.07
C ILE A 22 6.52 18.05 30.19
N TYR A 23 6.87 18.11 28.90
CA TYR A 23 6.61 17.04 27.96
C TYR A 23 7.35 15.76 28.35
N GLU A 24 8.63 15.87 28.72
CA GLU A 24 9.43 14.73 29.18
C GLU A 24 8.84 14.12 30.46
N GLN A 25 8.41 14.94 31.43
CA GLN A 25 7.78 14.44 32.65
C GLN A 25 6.49 13.67 32.38
N LEU A 26 5.67 14.13 31.43
CA LEU A 26 4.38 13.52 31.10
C LEU A 26 4.51 12.27 30.20
N THR A 27 5.49 12.25 29.31
CA THR A 27 5.56 11.28 28.21
C THR A 27 6.81 10.43 28.18
N ARG A 28 7.80 10.75 29.02
CA ARG A 28 9.15 10.16 29.01
C ARG A 28 9.90 10.37 27.69
N VAL A 29 9.48 11.32 26.84
CA VAL A 29 10.12 11.64 25.56
C VAL A 29 10.85 12.99 25.66
N GLN A 30 12.13 13.00 25.33
CA GLN A 30 12.97 14.20 25.25
C GLN A 30 12.80 14.86 23.87
N ILE A 31 11.81 15.73 23.76
CA ILE A 31 11.62 16.55 22.56
C ILE A 31 12.84 17.47 22.33
N PHE A 32 13.06 17.85 21.07
CA PHE A 32 14.28 18.53 20.58
C PHE A 32 15.55 17.68 20.55
N LYS A 33 15.63 16.58 21.31
CA LYS A 33 16.74 15.62 21.24
C LYS A 33 16.37 14.38 20.42
N GLU A 34 15.24 13.75 20.74
CA GLU A 34 14.79 12.52 20.06
C GLU A 34 13.99 12.82 18.78
N THR A 35 13.33 13.98 18.74
CA THR A 35 12.54 14.41 17.59
C THR A 35 12.31 15.91 17.62
N LEU A 36 12.26 16.50 16.43
CA LEU A 36 11.96 17.93 16.21
C LEU A 36 10.52 18.17 15.72
N THR A 37 9.75 17.11 15.47
CA THR A 37 8.40 17.22 14.91
C THR A 37 7.35 16.83 15.94
N ILE A 38 6.22 17.53 15.93
CA ILE A 38 5.06 17.21 16.79
C ILE A 38 4.53 15.79 16.48
N ALA A 39 4.52 15.40 15.20
CA ALA A 39 4.12 14.06 14.78
C ALA A 39 5.06 12.99 15.35
N GLY A 40 6.38 13.21 15.28
CA GLY A 40 7.38 12.33 15.87
C GLY A 40 7.26 12.24 17.39
N ALA A 41 7.03 13.37 18.08
CA ALA A 41 6.84 13.38 19.53
C ALA A 41 5.60 12.58 19.94
N SER A 42 4.49 12.76 19.22
CA SER A 42 3.25 12.02 19.43
C SER A 42 3.42 10.52 19.20
N LEU A 43 4.10 10.15 18.10
CA LEU A 43 4.37 8.75 17.76
C LEU A 43 5.29 8.07 18.77
N LEU A 44 6.39 8.71 19.17
CA LEU A 44 7.29 8.19 20.21
C LEU A 44 6.57 8.02 21.54
N THR A 45 5.72 8.98 21.91
CA THR A 45 4.92 8.91 23.12
C THR A 45 3.97 7.71 23.08
N PHE A 46 3.29 7.50 21.95
CA PHE A 46 2.44 6.34 21.74
C PHE A 46 3.23 5.03 21.82
N GLN A 47 4.33 4.92 21.09
CA GLN A 47 5.18 3.73 21.04
C GLN A 47 5.76 3.37 22.41
N ARG A 48 6.20 4.36 23.19
CA ARG A 48 6.89 4.16 24.48
C ARG A 48 5.92 3.80 25.61
N ASN A 49 4.73 4.38 25.62
CA ASN A 49 3.84 4.32 26.79
C ASN A 49 2.54 3.54 26.55
N PHE A 50 2.11 3.34 25.31
CA PHE A 50 0.77 2.83 25.00
C PHE A 50 0.76 1.64 24.03
N LEU A 51 1.73 1.56 23.12
CA LEU A 51 1.80 0.49 22.13
C LEU A 51 2.06 -0.86 22.79
N LYS A 52 1.08 -1.76 22.72
CA LYS A 52 1.24 -3.16 23.17
C LYS A 52 2.17 -3.92 22.22
N LYS A 53 3.02 -4.80 22.75
CA LYS A 53 3.91 -5.66 21.94
C LYS A 53 3.09 -6.48 20.93
N ASN A 54 3.64 -6.66 19.73
CA ASN A 54 3.04 -7.48 18.64
C ASN A 54 1.62 -7.07 18.21
N SER A 55 1.22 -5.81 18.44
CA SER A 55 -0.13 -5.34 18.09
C SER A 55 -0.25 -4.76 16.68
N ILE A 56 0.83 -4.19 16.11
CA ILE A 56 0.84 -3.61 14.76
C ILE A 56 1.83 -4.40 13.90
N GLY A 57 1.36 -4.98 12.81
CA GLY A 57 2.21 -5.68 11.85
C GLY A 57 3.05 -4.70 11.02
N ILE A 58 4.37 -4.91 11.00
CA ILE A 58 5.27 -4.17 10.13
C ILE A 58 5.16 -4.76 8.72
N VAL A 59 4.77 -3.93 7.74
CA VAL A 59 4.70 -4.38 6.34
C VAL A 59 6.11 -4.75 5.87
N PRO A 60 6.33 -5.98 5.37
CA PRO A 60 7.64 -6.39 4.86
C PRO A 60 8.10 -5.52 3.68
N GLU A 61 9.41 -5.47 3.47
CA GLU A 61 9.99 -4.91 2.25
C GLU A 61 9.46 -5.71 1.03
N GLY A 62 8.95 -5.01 0.00
CA GLY A 62 8.24 -5.63 -1.13
C GLY A 62 6.76 -5.95 -0.88
N GLY A 63 6.24 -5.72 0.32
CA GLY A 63 4.84 -6.01 0.67
C GLY A 63 4.59 -7.49 0.99
N TYR A 64 3.31 -7.91 1.01
CA TYR A 64 2.94 -9.28 1.38
C TYR A 64 2.97 -10.29 0.23
N ARG A 65 2.83 -9.84 -1.03
CA ARG A 65 2.83 -10.72 -2.22
C ARG A 65 4.17 -10.78 -2.95
N TRP A 66 4.97 -9.73 -2.89
CA TRP A 66 6.30 -9.70 -3.51
C TRP A 66 7.41 -9.77 -2.47
N ARG A 67 7.17 -10.58 -1.43
CA ARG A 67 8.17 -10.84 -0.38
C ARG A 67 9.38 -11.63 -0.93
N ASP A 68 9.21 -12.26 -2.09
CA ASP A 68 10.28 -12.89 -2.86
C ASP A 68 10.85 -11.96 -3.92
N ARG A 69 12.18 -12.01 -4.12
CA ARG A 69 12.95 -11.28 -5.14
C ARG A 69 12.62 -11.72 -6.58
N GLN A 70 11.50 -12.38 -6.82
CA GLN A 70 11.13 -12.81 -8.15
C GLN A 70 10.60 -11.59 -8.90
N SER A 71 11.35 -11.16 -9.91
CA SER A 71 11.06 -9.94 -10.64
C SER A 71 9.72 -10.07 -11.39
N HIS A 72 9.00 -8.96 -11.54
CA HIS A 72 7.74 -8.91 -12.32
C HIS A 72 7.89 -9.53 -13.71
N ILE A 73 9.08 -9.36 -14.31
CA ILE A 73 9.42 -9.97 -15.60
C ILE A 73 9.57 -11.50 -15.54
N ALA A 74 10.05 -12.07 -14.43
CA ALA A 74 10.08 -13.53 -14.25
C ALA A 74 8.66 -14.12 -14.22
N ILE A 75 7.72 -13.44 -13.56
CA ILE A 75 6.30 -13.85 -13.55
C ILE A 75 5.72 -13.75 -14.96
N MET A 76 6.02 -12.67 -15.71
CA MET A 76 5.60 -12.55 -17.11
C MET A 76 6.09 -13.72 -17.96
N TRP A 77 7.35 -14.14 -17.77
CA TRP A 77 7.89 -15.28 -18.49
C TRP A 77 7.18 -16.60 -18.14
N LEU A 78 6.96 -16.88 -16.86
CA LEU A 78 6.28 -18.11 -16.45
C LEU A 78 4.85 -18.20 -17.03
N LEU A 79 4.12 -17.08 -17.09
CA LEU A 79 2.80 -17.02 -17.72
C LEU A 79 2.86 -17.21 -19.24
N ALA A 80 3.95 -16.79 -19.89
CA ALA A 80 4.18 -17.07 -21.30
C ALA A 80 4.37 -18.58 -21.52
N GLU A 81 5.21 -19.22 -20.69
CA GLU A 81 5.45 -20.67 -20.74
C GLU A 81 4.18 -21.48 -20.45
N GLU A 82 3.38 -21.09 -19.45
CA GLU A 82 2.07 -21.72 -19.19
C GLU A 82 1.19 -21.72 -20.44
N ARG A 83 1.13 -20.57 -21.13
CA ARG A 83 0.29 -20.40 -22.31
C ARG A 83 0.81 -21.16 -23.52
N GLU A 84 2.12 -21.12 -23.78
CA GLU A 84 2.71 -21.77 -24.95
C GLU A 84 2.70 -23.29 -24.83
N ARG A 85 2.92 -23.82 -23.62
CA ARG A 85 2.94 -25.26 -23.37
C ARG A 85 1.57 -25.83 -23.01
N GLY A 86 0.63 -24.98 -22.62
CA GLY A 86 -0.67 -25.42 -22.10
C GLY A 86 -0.56 -26.19 -20.78
N VAL A 87 0.47 -25.91 -19.97
CA VAL A 87 0.71 -26.54 -18.67
C VAL A 87 0.44 -25.55 -17.54
N SER A 88 -0.01 -26.05 -16.39
CA SER A 88 -0.09 -25.23 -15.18
C SER A 88 1.26 -25.25 -14.45
N ILE A 89 1.80 -24.05 -14.19
CA ILE A 89 3.06 -23.84 -13.49
C ILE A 89 2.75 -23.27 -12.11
N LYS A 90 3.22 -23.95 -11.07
CA LYS A 90 3.21 -23.41 -9.71
C LYS A 90 4.39 -22.48 -9.55
N HIS A 91 4.16 -21.24 -9.15
CA HIS A 91 5.20 -20.22 -8.94
C HIS A 91 4.80 -19.24 -7.83
N ALA A 92 5.71 -18.36 -7.42
CA ALA A 92 5.47 -17.41 -6.31
C ALA A 92 4.30 -16.42 -6.55
N GLY A 93 3.86 -16.27 -7.81
CA GLY A 93 2.77 -15.36 -8.19
C GLY A 93 1.37 -15.96 -8.01
N ASN A 94 1.27 -17.29 -7.95
CA ASN A 94 0.02 -18.05 -7.80
C ASN A 94 0.08 -19.09 -6.65
N GLY A 95 1.08 -18.97 -5.75
CA GLY A 95 1.29 -19.88 -4.62
C GLY A 95 2.37 -19.39 -3.64
N HIS A 96 2.80 -20.27 -2.72
CA HIS A 96 3.91 -20.02 -1.79
C HIS A 96 5.29 -20.28 -2.43
N GLU A 97 6.38 -20.10 -1.67
CA GLU A 97 7.75 -20.43 -2.08
C GLU A 97 7.83 -21.88 -2.64
N ILE A 98 8.22 -22.01 -3.91
CA ILE A 98 8.29 -23.30 -4.59
C ILE A 98 9.70 -23.90 -4.42
N ARG A 99 9.73 -25.16 -4.00
CA ARG A 99 10.98 -25.91 -3.84
C ARG A 99 10.95 -27.20 -4.64
N PHE A 100 12.04 -27.46 -5.37
CA PHE A 100 12.31 -28.74 -6.02
C PHE A 100 13.51 -29.39 -5.32
N LYS A 101 13.30 -30.61 -4.79
CA LYS A 101 14.29 -31.35 -3.98
C LYS A 101 14.97 -30.49 -2.89
N GLY A 102 14.19 -29.68 -2.20
CA GLY A 102 14.65 -28.81 -1.10
C GLY A 102 15.33 -27.49 -1.54
N ARG A 103 15.57 -27.29 -2.83
CA ARG A 103 16.12 -26.05 -3.40
C ARG A 103 14.98 -25.16 -3.90
N LYS A 104 15.09 -23.85 -3.68
CA LYS A 104 14.15 -22.86 -4.19
C LYS A 104 14.29 -22.69 -5.70
N VAL A 105 13.16 -22.71 -6.40
CA VAL A 105 13.08 -22.52 -7.87
C VAL A 105 11.98 -21.53 -8.24
N ASP A 106 12.03 -20.96 -9.44
CA ASP A 106 11.08 -19.92 -9.87
C ASP A 106 9.70 -20.49 -10.23
N GLY A 107 9.65 -21.71 -10.77
CA GLY A 107 8.41 -22.41 -11.05
C GLY A 107 8.57 -23.93 -11.19
N VAL A 108 7.48 -24.67 -10.95
CA VAL A 108 7.42 -26.13 -11.18
C VAL A 108 6.10 -26.48 -11.86
N GLY A 109 6.18 -27.23 -12.96
CA GLY A 109 5.04 -27.75 -13.70
C GLY A 109 5.18 -29.24 -13.97
N LYS A 110 4.18 -29.81 -14.64
CA LYS A 110 4.24 -31.17 -15.18
C LYS A 110 3.73 -31.19 -16.60
N GLU A 111 4.41 -31.96 -17.45
CA GLU A 111 4.00 -32.28 -18.81
C GLU A 111 3.99 -33.81 -18.93
N GLY A 112 2.80 -34.40 -18.86
CA GLY A 112 2.65 -35.86 -18.66
C GLY A 112 3.30 -36.31 -17.34
N ASP A 113 4.17 -37.32 -17.43
CA ASP A 113 4.93 -37.84 -16.28
C ASP A 113 6.22 -37.06 -16.00
N THR A 114 6.61 -36.13 -16.87
CA THR A 114 7.84 -35.35 -16.73
C THR A 114 7.63 -34.14 -15.84
N THR A 115 8.50 -33.98 -14.84
CA THR A 115 8.54 -32.78 -13.99
C THR A 115 9.32 -31.69 -14.72
N LEU A 116 8.68 -30.53 -14.92
CA LEU A 116 9.31 -29.34 -15.47
C LEU A 116 9.73 -28.41 -14.33
N VAL A 117 10.99 -27.97 -14.33
CA VAL A 117 11.50 -26.96 -13.40
C VAL A 117 11.86 -25.73 -14.20
N PHE A 118 11.38 -24.56 -13.76
CA PHE A 118 11.58 -23.28 -14.44
C PHE A 118 12.52 -22.40 -13.62
N GLU A 119 13.53 -21.84 -14.27
CA GLU A 119 14.51 -20.92 -13.69
C GLU A 119 14.68 -19.68 -14.55
N PHE A 120 14.45 -18.50 -13.96
CA PHE A 120 14.57 -17.21 -14.62
C PHE A 120 15.78 -16.44 -14.11
N TYR A 121 16.69 -16.11 -15.02
CA TYR A 121 17.94 -15.45 -14.70
C TYR A 121 17.87 -13.95 -14.99
N ALA A 122 17.53 -13.17 -13.96
CA ALA A 122 17.68 -11.71 -13.97
C ALA A 122 19.15 -11.33 -14.25
N CYS A 123 19.41 -10.57 -15.31
CA CYS A 123 20.74 -10.51 -15.93
C CYS A 123 21.82 -9.96 -14.99
N PHE A 124 21.50 -8.95 -14.18
CA PHE A 124 22.43 -8.35 -13.22
C PHE A 124 22.70 -9.26 -12.01
N TYR A 125 21.65 -9.87 -11.47
CA TYR A 125 21.75 -10.70 -10.26
C TYR A 125 22.36 -12.07 -10.53
N HIS A 126 22.23 -12.58 -11.76
CA HIS A 126 22.71 -13.91 -12.16
C HIS A 126 23.97 -13.84 -13.05
N GLY A 127 24.57 -12.65 -13.23
CA GLY A 127 25.87 -12.54 -13.90
C GLY A 127 25.84 -12.79 -15.40
N CYS A 128 24.84 -12.30 -16.14
CA CYS A 128 24.66 -12.61 -17.56
C CYS A 128 25.89 -12.31 -18.44
N ARG A 129 26.39 -13.37 -19.09
CA ARG A 129 27.30 -13.40 -20.27
C ARG A 129 27.20 -12.20 -21.21
N ARG A 130 25.98 -12.05 -21.74
CA ARG A 130 25.67 -11.20 -22.88
C ARG A 130 25.51 -9.73 -22.49
N CYS A 131 24.91 -9.46 -21.34
CA CYS A 131 24.65 -8.10 -20.89
C CYS A 131 25.86 -7.45 -20.19
N PHE A 132 26.73 -8.27 -19.59
CA PHE A 132 27.88 -7.81 -18.83
C PHE A 132 29.13 -8.56 -19.28
N PRO A 133 29.66 -8.28 -20.49
CA PRO A 133 30.80 -9.00 -21.06
C PRO A 133 32.13 -8.62 -20.42
N ASP A 134 32.29 -7.36 -20.00
CA ASP A 134 33.57 -6.80 -19.59
C ASP A 134 33.70 -6.59 -18.09
N GLY A 135 34.94 -6.65 -17.58
CA GLY A 135 35.26 -6.31 -16.19
C GLY A 135 34.55 -7.19 -15.15
N ARG A 136 34.29 -8.46 -15.49
CA ARG A 136 33.44 -9.36 -14.70
C ARG A 136 34.02 -9.76 -13.35
N ASP A 137 35.33 -9.68 -13.20
CA ASP A 137 36.06 -9.91 -11.94
C ASP A 137 36.18 -8.65 -11.07
N LYS A 138 35.65 -7.50 -11.54
CA LYS A 138 35.63 -6.29 -10.74
C LYS A 138 34.47 -6.34 -9.74
N GLU A 139 34.72 -5.80 -8.56
CA GLU A 139 33.69 -5.63 -7.54
C GLU A 139 32.55 -4.74 -8.04
N ILE A 140 31.33 -5.13 -7.71
CA ILE A 140 30.12 -4.37 -8.05
C ILE A 140 30.00 -3.18 -7.09
N CYS A 141 29.74 -1.99 -7.63
CA CYS A 141 29.55 -0.81 -6.78
C CYS A 141 28.38 -1.01 -5.81
N ASN A 142 28.57 -0.68 -4.53
CA ASN A 142 27.65 -0.89 -3.39
C ASN A 142 27.63 -2.29 -2.75
N ASN A 143 28.45 -3.25 -3.18
CA ASN A 143 28.63 -4.50 -2.43
C ASN A 143 30.07 -5.01 -2.62
N SER A 144 30.96 -4.65 -1.69
CA SER A 144 32.43 -4.69 -1.84
C SER A 144 33.06 -6.10 -1.82
N SER A 145 32.32 -7.15 -2.18
CA SER A 145 32.85 -8.51 -2.24
C SER A 145 32.23 -9.39 -3.32
N GLU A 146 31.22 -8.91 -4.06
CA GLU A 146 30.61 -9.67 -5.16
C GLU A 146 31.10 -9.15 -6.52
N THR A 147 31.40 -10.08 -7.42
CA THR A 147 31.71 -9.82 -8.83
C THR A 147 30.63 -10.41 -9.74
N MET A 148 30.57 -9.97 -10.99
CA MET A 148 29.63 -10.54 -11.97
C MET A 148 29.98 -11.98 -12.32
N GLU A 149 31.27 -12.35 -12.23
CA GLU A 149 31.69 -13.74 -12.43
C GLU A 149 31.22 -14.63 -11.28
N MET A 150 31.39 -14.20 -10.01
CA MET A 150 30.89 -14.96 -8.86
C MET A 150 29.37 -15.22 -8.93
N ARG A 151 28.60 -14.23 -9.38
CA ARG A 151 27.14 -14.38 -9.59
C ARG A 151 26.82 -15.42 -10.67
N PHE A 152 27.58 -15.42 -11.76
CA PHE A 152 27.41 -16.40 -12.83
C PHE A 152 27.77 -17.81 -12.37
N GLU A 153 28.90 -17.98 -11.69
CA GLU A 153 29.32 -19.26 -11.13
C GLU A 153 28.29 -19.81 -10.14
N SER A 154 27.77 -18.97 -9.25
CA SER A 154 26.68 -19.34 -8.33
C SER A 154 25.43 -19.80 -9.07
N THR A 155 25.06 -19.11 -10.15
CA THR A 155 23.93 -19.47 -11.01
C THR A 155 24.16 -20.83 -11.68
N MET A 156 25.36 -21.07 -12.22
CA MET A 156 25.71 -22.36 -12.85
C MET A 156 25.78 -23.50 -11.83
N ALA A 157 26.24 -23.25 -10.61
CA ALA A 157 26.23 -24.23 -9.53
C ALA A 157 24.79 -24.61 -9.14
N LYS A 158 23.89 -23.62 -9.01
CA LYS A 158 22.45 -23.86 -8.76
C LYS A 158 21.84 -24.69 -9.89
N ARG A 159 22.11 -24.33 -11.14
CA ARG A 159 21.68 -25.06 -12.34
C ARG A 159 22.13 -26.52 -12.30
N ALA A 160 23.41 -26.77 -12.04
CA ALA A 160 23.97 -28.13 -11.96
C ALA A 160 23.31 -28.96 -10.85
N ASP A 161 22.99 -28.35 -9.71
CA ASP A 161 22.29 -29.04 -8.63
C ASP A 161 20.86 -29.42 -8.98
N ILE A 162 20.13 -28.55 -9.70
CA ILE A 162 18.77 -28.86 -10.15
C ILE A 162 18.78 -30.04 -11.13
N LEU A 163 19.76 -30.06 -12.04
CA LEU A 163 19.92 -31.13 -13.04
C LEU A 163 20.33 -32.50 -12.45
N LYS A 164 20.73 -32.57 -11.16
CA LYS A 164 20.84 -33.85 -10.43
C LYS A 164 19.44 -34.43 -10.11
N GLY A 165 18.40 -33.64 -10.28
CA GLY A 165 17.01 -34.04 -10.20
C GLY A 165 16.55 -34.84 -11.41
N ASP A 166 15.49 -35.62 -11.23
CA ASP A 166 14.76 -36.20 -12.37
C ASP A 166 13.73 -35.16 -12.84
N CYS A 167 14.19 -34.23 -13.66
CA CYS A 167 13.38 -33.14 -14.18
C CYS A 167 13.95 -32.59 -15.49
N GLN A 168 13.10 -31.97 -16.28
CA GLN A 168 13.51 -31.11 -17.38
C GLN A 168 13.61 -29.67 -16.88
N LEU A 169 14.81 -29.10 -16.95
CA LEU A 169 15.06 -27.71 -16.59
C LEU A 169 14.80 -26.79 -17.80
N ILE A 170 13.88 -25.84 -17.64
CA ILE A 170 13.57 -24.79 -18.60
C ILE A 170 14.13 -23.48 -18.06
N GLU A 171 14.98 -22.84 -18.85
CA GLU A 171 15.78 -21.70 -18.40
C GLU A 171 15.53 -20.50 -19.31
N MET A 172 15.45 -19.31 -18.72
CA MET A 172 15.31 -18.07 -19.48
C MET A 172 16.13 -16.95 -18.87
N TRP A 173 16.94 -16.29 -19.70
CA TRP A 173 17.64 -15.07 -19.32
C TRP A 173 16.75 -13.85 -19.56
N GLU A 174 16.80 -12.88 -18.66
CA GLU A 174 15.99 -11.66 -18.74
C GLU A 174 16.16 -10.92 -20.07
N CYS A 175 17.38 -10.79 -20.57
CA CYS A 175 17.62 -10.14 -21.86
C CYS A 175 17.04 -10.92 -23.05
N ALA A 176 17.03 -12.25 -22.99
CA ALA A 176 16.44 -13.08 -24.02
C ALA A 176 14.92 -12.94 -24.00
N PHE A 177 14.31 -12.90 -22.81
CA PHE A 177 12.88 -12.69 -22.68
C PHE A 177 12.43 -11.29 -23.12
N HIS A 178 13.19 -10.25 -22.80
CA HIS A 178 12.95 -8.91 -23.34
C HIS A 178 12.93 -8.90 -24.87
N GLN A 179 13.90 -9.58 -25.51
CA GLN A 179 13.95 -9.71 -26.96
C GLN A 179 12.72 -10.47 -27.50
N TYR A 180 12.37 -11.59 -26.87
CA TYR A 180 11.17 -12.36 -27.21
C TYR A 180 9.88 -11.50 -27.15
N LEU A 181 9.72 -10.64 -26.13
CA LEU A 181 8.55 -9.76 -26.03
C LEU A 181 8.55 -8.64 -27.08
N GLN A 182 9.71 -8.20 -27.55
CA GLN A 182 9.81 -7.23 -28.65
C GLN A 182 9.40 -7.86 -29.99
N GLU A 183 9.76 -9.13 -30.19
CA GLU A 183 9.47 -9.88 -31.42
C GLU A 183 8.03 -10.45 -31.42
N ASN A 184 7.46 -10.73 -30.24
CA ASN A 184 6.11 -11.31 -30.08
C ASN A 184 5.11 -10.33 -29.44
N ASN A 185 4.59 -9.41 -30.26
CA ASN A 185 3.59 -8.42 -29.82
C ASN A 185 2.31 -9.04 -29.26
N VAL A 186 1.89 -10.22 -29.77
CA VAL A 186 0.67 -10.90 -29.29
C VAL A 186 0.86 -11.41 -27.86
N MET A 187 2.01 -12.03 -27.56
CA MET A 187 2.31 -12.48 -26.22
C MET A 187 2.50 -11.28 -25.27
N LYS A 188 3.20 -10.24 -25.73
CA LYS A 188 3.37 -9.00 -24.96
C LYS A 188 2.02 -8.39 -24.56
N MET A 189 1.09 -8.21 -25.50
CA MET A 189 -0.24 -7.68 -25.21
C MET A 189 -1.05 -8.57 -24.27
N TYR A 190 -0.92 -9.89 -24.37
CA TYR A 190 -1.55 -10.84 -23.45
C TYR A 190 -1.01 -10.66 -22.04
N LEU A 191 0.31 -10.67 -21.88
CA LEU A 191 0.97 -10.53 -20.58
C LEU A 191 0.72 -9.16 -19.97
N GLU A 192 0.65 -8.09 -20.76
CA GLU A 192 0.31 -6.76 -20.23
C GLU A 192 -1.12 -6.69 -19.67
N LYS A 193 -2.05 -7.51 -20.18
CA LYS A 193 -3.46 -7.57 -19.74
C LYS A 193 -3.74 -8.68 -18.72
N HIS A 194 -2.81 -9.61 -18.53
CA HIS A 194 -3.02 -10.78 -17.68
C HIS A 194 -3.20 -10.37 -16.20
N PRO A 195 -4.17 -10.91 -15.44
CA PRO A 195 -4.48 -10.44 -14.08
C PRO A 195 -3.29 -10.44 -13.11
N LEU A 196 -2.36 -11.39 -13.25
CA LEU A 196 -1.18 -11.53 -12.37
C LEU A 196 -0.04 -10.54 -12.66
N THR A 197 -0.04 -9.91 -13.83
CA THR A 197 1.01 -8.99 -14.31
C THR A 197 0.49 -7.57 -14.46
N PHE A 198 -0.77 -7.42 -14.86
CA PHE A 198 -1.49 -6.15 -14.96
C PHE A 198 -1.76 -5.52 -13.59
N LYS A 199 -2.03 -6.35 -12.57
CA LYS A 199 -2.38 -5.86 -11.24
C LYS A 199 -1.13 -5.83 -10.36
N LYS A 200 -0.46 -4.67 -10.31
CA LYS A 200 0.45 -4.36 -9.19
C LYS A 200 -0.24 -4.78 -7.88
N PRO A 201 0.42 -5.43 -6.92
CA PRO A 201 -0.17 -5.73 -5.63
C PRO A 201 -0.72 -4.48 -4.98
N LEU A 202 -1.58 -4.73 -4.01
CA LEU A 202 -2.06 -3.69 -3.13
C LEU A 202 -0.87 -3.00 -2.46
N TYR A 203 -0.79 -1.68 -2.61
CA TYR A 203 0.14 -0.85 -1.87
C TYR A 203 -0.66 0.01 -0.89
N PRO A 204 -0.53 -0.19 0.43
CA PRO A 204 -1.44 0.42 1.42
C PRO A 204 -1.35 1.95 1.46
N ARG A 205 -0.22 2.53 1.04
CA ARG A 205 -0.07 3.99 0.95
C ARG A 205 -0.98 4.60 -0.12
N ASP A 206 -1.40 3.84 -1.12
CA ASP A 206 -2.35 4.32 -2.13
C ASP A 206 -3.73 4.58 -1.52
N ALA A 207 -4.08 3.88 -0.42
CA ALA A 207 -5.29 4.13 0.35
C ALA A 207 -5.14 5.28 1.38
N PHE A 208 -3.96 5.89 1.48
CA PHE A 208 -3.73 6.96 2.45
C PHE A 208 -4.16 8.32 1.89
N PHE A 209 -5.38 8.72 2.26
CA PHE A 209 -5.98 10.00 1.90
C PHE A 209 -6.08 10.92 3.12
N GLY A 210 -6.05 12.23 2.86
CA GLY A 210 -6.24 13.26 3.89
C GLY A 210 -7.71 13.58 4.15
N GLY A 211 -7.95 14.68 4.86
CA GLY A 211 -9.30 15.20 5.05
C GLY A 211 -9.97 15.58 3.73
N ARG A 212 -11.29 15.43 3.67
CA ARG A 212 -12.09 15.86 2.52
C ARG A 212 -12.36 17.36 2.62
N THR A 213 -11.81 18.12 1.67
CA THR A 213 -12.17 19.53 1.46
C THR A 213 -12.91 19.66 0.13
N ASN A 214 -14.16 20.11 0.17
CA ASN A 214 -14.97 20.33 -1.02
C ASN A 214 -15.80 21.60 -0.88
N ALA A 215 -15.82 22.45 -1.91
CA ALA A 215 -16.60 23.67 -1.94
C ALA A 215 -17.74 23.52 -2.96
N GLY A 216 -18.99 23.45 -2.48
CA GLY A 216 -20.16 23.43 -3.37
C GLY A 216 -20.51 24.82 -3.93
N LYS A 217 -20.19 25.88 -3.18
CA LYS A 217 -20.40 27.28 -3.55
C LYS A 217 -19.31 28.13 -2.92
N LEU A 218 -18.60 28.93 -3.71
CA LEU A 218 -17.46 29.72 -3.23
C LEU A 218 -17.89 30.96 -2.45
N TYR A 219 -19.03 31.56 -2.81
CA TYR A 219 -19.59 32.72 -2.13
C TYR A 219 -21.10 32.64 -2.09
N HIS A 220 -21.68 32.90 -0.93
CA HIS A 220 -23.12 33.02 -0.75
C HIS A 220 -23.44 34.10 0.27
N ARG A 221 -24.23 35.08 -0.15
CA ARG A 221 -24.88 36.03 0.74
C ARG A 221 -26.24 35.47 1.14
N ALA A 222 -26.50 35.37 2.44
CA ALA A 222 -27.80 34.98 2.97
C ALA A 222 -28.83 36.08 2.69
N LYS A 223 -30.05 35.69 2.31
CA LYS A 223 -31.20 36.57 2.19
C LYS A 223 -31.83 36.79 3.56
N GLU A 224 -31.26 37.74 4.32
CA GLU A 224 -31.70 38.06 5.67
C GLU A 224 -33.18 38.47 5.73
N GLU A 225 -33.66 39.22 4.73
CA GLU A 225 -35.06 39.63 4.58
C GLU A 225 -36.04 38.45 4.43
N ALA A 226 -35.57 37.34 3.85
CA ALA A 226 -36.34 36.09 3.71
C ALA A 226 -36.13 35.12 4.90
N GLY A 227 -35.40 35.55 5.94
CA GLY A 227 -35.08 34.73 7.10
C GLY A 227 -34.05 33.62 6.84
N GLU A 228 -33.29 33.69 5.74
CA GLU A 228 -32.25 32.71 5.42
C GLU A 228 -31.09 32.78 6.43
N LYS A 229 -30.63 31.62 6.92
CA LYS A 229 -29.54 31.53 7.90
C LYS A 229 -28.45 30.58 7.42
N ILE A 230 -27.19 30.96 7.63
CA ILE A 230 -26.03 30.08 7.43
C ILE A 230 -25.72 29.40 8.77
N LYS A 231 -25.65 28.06 8.75
CA LYS A 231 -25.28 27.26 9.93
C LYS A 231 -23.90 26.67 9.74
N TYR A 232 -23.11 26.66 10.80
CA TYR A 232 -21.80 26.02 10.87
C TYR A 232 -21.87 24.84 11.83
N ILE A 233 -21.34 23.69 11.40
CA ILE A 233 -21.25 22.48 12.21
C ILE A 233 -19.78 22.07 12.23
N ASP A 234 -19.23 21.92 13.43
CA ASP A 234 -17.86 21.45 13.65
C ASP A 234 -17.89 20.20 14.53
N ILE A 235 -17.07 19.21 14.18
CA ILE A 235 -16.87 18.03 15.01
C ILE A 235 -15.61 18.28 15.84
N CYS A 236 -15.81 18.65 17.10
CA CYS A 236 -14.73 18.87 18.03
C CYS A 236 -13.90 17.59 18.19
N SER A 237 -12.63 17.65 17.77
CA SER A 237 -11.69 16.53 17.90
C SER A 237 -12.11 15.25 17.15
N LEU A 238 -12.52 15.39 15.88
CA LEU A 238 -12.88 14.27 15.00
C LEU A 238 -11.87 13.10 15.04
N TYR A 239 -10.58 13.34 14.75
CA TYR A 239 -9.59 12.25 14.73
C TYR A 239 -9.38 11.58 16.10
N PRO A 240 -9.24 12.32 17.22
CA PRO A 240 -9.26 11.72 18.55
C PRO A 240 -10.51 10.86 18.83
N TYR A 241 -11.69 11.31 18.43
CA TYR A 241 -12.91 10.52 18.55
C TYR A 241 -12.82 9.20 17.77
N ILE A 242 -12.33 9.24 16.53
CA ILE A 242 -12.12 8.02 15.72
C ILE A 242 -11.09 7.10 16.38
N ASN A 243 -9.94 7.63 16.80
CA ASN A 243 -8.87 6.88 17.48
C ASN A 243 -9.35 6.17 18.75
N LYS A 244 -10.28 6.77 19.50
CA LYS A 244 -10.84 6.17 20.72
C LYS A 244 -11.92 5.14 20.43
N TRP A 245 -12.86 5.46 19.54
CA TRP A 245 -14.15 4.74 19.46
C TRP A 245 -14.32 3.84 18.24
N LYS A 246 -13.44 3.90 17.25
CA LYS A 246 -13.57 3.12 16.02
C LYS A 246 -12.59 1.96 15.97
N LYS A 247 -12.85 1.05 15.03
CA LYS A 247 -12.04 -0.15 14.80
C LYS A 247 -10.71 0.20 14.16
N TYR A 248 -9.66 -0.49 14.59
CA TYR A 248 -8.33 -0.41 14.01
C TYR A 248 -7.80 -1.81 13.66
N PRO A 249 -7.08 -1.95 12.54
CA PRO A 249 -6.41 -3.20 12.20
C PRO A 249 -5.29 -3.53 13.19
N VAL A 250 -5.13 -4.81 13.51
CA VAL A 250 -4.07 -5.32 14.39
C VAL A 250 -3.36 -6.50 13.75
N GLY A 251 -2.07 -6.67 14.08
CA GLY A 251 -1.23 -7.75 13.56
C GLY A 251 -0.97 -7.66 12.06
N HIS A 252 -0.71 -8.82 11.45
CA HIS A 252 -0.55 -8.97 10.01
C HIS A 252 -1.89 -9.38 9.37
N PRO A 253 -2.16 -8.96 8.12
CA PRO A 253 -3.37 -9.34 7.42
C PRO A 253 -3.29 -10.77 6.86
N VAL A 254 -4.45 -11.36 6.65
CA VAL A 254 -4.67 -12.45 5.68
C VAL A 254 -4.84 -11.81 4.29
N ILE A 255 -4.12 -12.34 3.31
CA ILE A 255 -4.12 -11.80 1.93
C ILE A 255 -5.05 -12.65 1.08
N TYR A 256 -5.96 -12.00 0.37
CA TYR A 256 -6.82 -12.63 -0.65
C TYR A 256 -6.59 -11.96 -2.00
N VAL A 257 -6.62 -12.75 -3.08
CA VAL A 257 -6.32 -12.27 -4.44
C VAL A 257 -7.37 -12.79 -5.42
N GLY A 258 -7.85 -11.91 -6.30
CA GLY A 258 -8.79 -12.29 -7.36
C GLY A 258 -10.03 -12.98 -6.80
N ASP A 259 -10.34 -14.17 -7.31
CA ASP A 259 -11.57 -14.91 -7.00
C ASP A 259 -11.60 -15.48 -5.57
N GLU A 260 -10.45 -15.53 -4.88
CA GLU A 260 -10.38 -15.93 -3.47
C GLU A 260 -10.82 -14.81 -2.51
N CYS A 261 -11.08 -13.60 -3.03
CA CYS A 261 -11.50 -12.47 -2.21
C CYS A 261 -12.87 -12.76 -1.55
N PRO A 262 -12.98 -12.66 -0.21
CA PRO A 262 -14.26 -12.85 0.45
C PRO A 262 -15.23 -11.70 0.13
N PRO A 263 -16.55 -11.91 0.39
CA PRO A 263 -17.55 -10.85 0.27
C PRO A 263 -17.15 -9.63 1.10
N LEU A 264 -17.34 -8.43 0.52
CA LEU A 264 -16.89 -7.15 1.10
C LEU A 264 -17.33 -6.95 2.56
N GLU A 265 -18.51 -7.43 2.91
CA GLU A 265 -19.12 -7.28 4.24
C GLU A 265 -18.25 -7.93 5.33
N LYS A 266 -17.55 -9.01 4.98
CA LYS A 266 -16.67 -9.77 5.88
C LYS A 266 -15.23 -9.24 5.91
N CYS A 267 -14.93 -8.24 5.09
CA CYS A 267 -13.58 -7.71 4.93
C CYS A 267 -13.34 -6.52 5.86
N GLU A 268 -12.19 -6.51 6.53
CA GLU A 268 -11.72 -5.45 7.42
C GLU A 268 -10.28 -5.12 7.06
N GLY A 269 -9.98 -3.86 6.72
CA GLY A 269 -8.63 -3.47 6.26
C GLY A 269 -8.64 -2.72 4.95
N THR A 270 -7.75 -3.09 4.03
CA THR A 270 -7.54 -2.40 2.75
C THR A 270 -7.89 -3.29 1.56
N ILE A 271 -8.43 -2.68 0.52
CA ILE A 271 -8.94 -3.36 -0.67
C ILE A 271 -8.46 -2.63 -1.93
N LYS A 272 -7.98 -3.40 -2.90
CA LYS A 272 -7.73 -2.94 -4.26
C LYS A 272 -8.83 -3.49 -5.16
N SER A 273 -9.52 -2.60 -5.87
CA SER A 273 -10.70 -2.97 -6.65
C SER A 273 -10.91 -2.06 -7.86
N THR A 274 -11.61 -2.57 -8.88
CA THR A 274 -12.24 -1.75 -9.92
C THR A 274 -13.69 -1.51 -9.54
N VAL A 275 -14.09 -0.25 -9.50
CA VAL A 275 -15.43 0.19 -9.10
C VAL A 275 -16.02 1.11 -10.15
N LEU A 276 -17.32 0.95 -10.38
CA LEU A 276 -18.15 1.82 -11.20
C LEU A 276 -18.96 2.74 -10.29
N GLN A 277 -18.85 4.03 -10.50
CA GLN A 277 -19.59 5.04 -9.73
C GLN A 277 -21.02 5.19 -10.26
N PRO A 278 -21.98 5.62 -9.43
CA PRO A 278 -23.28 6.05 -9.94
C PRO A 278 -23.13 7.29 -10.84
N LYS A 279 -24.08 7.50 -11.77
CA LYS A 279 -24.05 8.63 -12.70
C LYS A 279 -24.39 9.97 -12.04
N ASP A 280 -25.21 9.94 -10.99
CA ASP A 280 -25.75 11.16 -10.37
C ASP A 280 -25.73 11.09 -8.84
N ILE A 281 -24.56 11.38 -8.26
CA ILE A 281 -24.41 11.54 -6.81
C ILE A 281 -23.76 12.89 -6.52
N TYR A 282 -24.40 13.67 -5.65
CA TYR A 282 -23.94 15.01 -5.30
C TYR A 282 -22.58 15.02 -4.56
N HIS A 283 -22.33 14.00 -3.76
CA HIS A 283 -21.07 13.82 -3.04
C HIS A 283 -20.46 12.45 -3.36
N PRO A 284 -19.60 12.36 -4.39
CA PRO A 284 -18.90 11.12 -4.69
C PRO A 284 -18.10 10.67 -3.46
N VAL A 285 -18.10 9.36 -3.19
CA VAL A 285 -17.56 8.78 -1.96
C VAL A 285 -16.08 8.49 -2.08
N LEU A 286 -15.69 7.70 -3.09
CA LEU A 286 -14.33 7.19 -3.20
C LEU A 286 -13.36 8.26 -3.73
N PRO A 287 -12.24 8.51 -3.01
CA PRO A 287 -11.19 9.37 -3.49
C PRO A 287 -10.40 8.71 -4.63
N TYR A 288 -9.88 9.53 -5.55
CA TYR A 288 -8.98 9.09 -6.61
C TYR A 288 -7.89 10.13 -6.85
N ARG A 289 -6.63 9.69 -6.81
CA ARG A 289 -5.47 10.55 -7.11
C ARG A 289 -5.17 10.46 -8.61
N PHE A 290 -5.19 11.61 -9.27
CA PHE A 290 -4.79 11.75 -10.66
C PHE A 290 -3.91 12.99 -10.78
N ASP A 291 -2.77 12.87 -11.47
CA ASP A 291 -1.82 13.97 -11.67
C ASP A 291 -1.43 14.70 -10.36
N GLY A 292 -1.11 13.92 -9.31
CA GLY A 292 -0.74 14.43 -7.99
C GLY A 292 -1.90 15.05 -7.17
N LYS A 293 -3.09 15.18 -7.74
CA LYS A 293 -4.26 15.83 -7.10
C LYS A 293 -5.26 14.80 -6.59
N LEU A 294 -5.79 15.05 -5.39
CA LEU A 294 -6.90 14.30 -4.84
C LEU A 294 -8.21 14.79 -5.45
N THR A 295 -9.00 13.87 -6.02
CA THR A 295 -10.27 14.20 -6.66
C THR A 295 -11.37 13.22 -6.25
N PHE A 296 -12.61 13.67 -6.42
CA PHE A 296 -13.82 12.87 -6.21
C PHE A 296 -14.66 12.99 -7.49
N ARG A 297 -14.48 12.07 -8.45
CA ARG A 297 -15.12 12.11 -9.77
C ARG A 297 -15.90 10.83 -10.05
N LEU A 298 -16.91 10.94 -10.91
CA LEU A 298 -17.82 9.85 -11.28
C LEU A 298 -17.47 9.16 -12.62
N CYS A 299 -16.38 9.60 -13.24
CA CYS A 299 -15.86 9.02 -14.48
C CYS A 299 -14.35 9.27 -14.55
N ARG A 300 -13.59 8.18 -14.71
CA ARG A 300 -12.13 8.22 -14.95
C ARG A 300 -11.80 9.07 -16.18
N THR A 301 -12.36 8.76 -17.34
CA THR A 301 -12.01 9.47 -18.59
C THR A 301 -12.37 10.95 -18.56
N CYS A 302 -13.45 11.36 -17.89
CA CYS A 302 -13.78 12.77 -17.69
C CYS A 302 -12.72 13.49 -16.83
N LEU A 303 -12.18 12.82 -15.82
CA LEU A 303 -11.09 13.38 -15.02
C LEU A 303 -9.82 13.53 -15.85
N GLU A 304 -9.42 12.47 -16.55
CA GLU A 304 -8.20 12.43 -17.36
C GLU A 304 -8.22 13.48 -18.48
N ARG A 305 -9.38 13.68 -19.11
CA ARG A 305 -9.58 14.68 -20.18
C ARG A 305 -10.01 16.05 -19.68
N ASN A 306 -10.07 16.25 -18.37
CA ASN A 306 -10.57 17.46 -17.71
C ASN A 306 -11.92 17.97 -18.30
N MET A 307 -12.82 17.05 -18.56
CA MET A 307 -14.11 17.34 -19.20
C MET A 307 -15.06 18.07 -18.23
N GLN A 308 -15.65 19.17 -18.68
CA GLN A 308 -16.56 20.04 -17.91
C GLN A 308 -18.03 19.92 -18.32
N ARG A 309 -18.33 19.11 -19.34
CA ARG A 309 -19.69 18.87 -19.87
C ARG A 309 -20.27 17.55 -19.34
N SER A 310 -21.54 17.30 -19.67
CA SER A 310 -22.18 16.01 -19.41
C SER A 310 -21.32 14.85 -19.94
N CYS A 311 -21.19 13.81 -19.13
CA CYS A 311 -20.33 12.66 -19.41
C CYS A 311 -20.96 11.76 -20.48
N PRO A 312 -20.34 11.57 -21.65
CA PRO A 312 -20.84 10.67 -22.69
C PRO A 312 -20.26 9.26 -22.59
N HIS A 313 -19.37 9.01 -21.63
CA HIS A 313 -18.62 7.76 -21.54
C HIS A 313 -19.47 6.61 -21.00
N GLU A 314 -19.22 5.43 -21.54
CA GLU A 314 -19.80 4.16 -21.08
C GLU A 314 -19.12 3.66 -19.80
N ASP A 315 -19.71 2.64 -19.19
CA ASP A 315 -19.31 2.18 -17.85
C ASP A 315 -17.85 1.71 -17.77
N GLU A 316 -17.34 1.08 -18.82
CA GLU A 316 -15.92 0.64 -18.91
C GLU A 316 -14.94 1.83 -18.84
N ASP A 317 -15.28 2.94 -19.48
CA ASP A 317 -14.48 4.17 -19.48
C ASP A 317 -14.62 4.96 -18.18
N ARG A 318 -15.76 4.82 -17.51
CA ARG A 318 -16.03 5.51 -16.24
C ARG A 318 -15.35 4.85 -15.05
N ALA A 319 -15.25 3.53 -15.06
CA ALA A 319 -14.73 2.75 -13.95
C ALA A 319 -13.33 3.20 -13.51
N ILE A 320 -13.11 3.24 -12.19
CA ILE A 320 -11.80 3.54 -11.61
C ILE A 320 -11.24 2.29 -10.95
N THR A 321 -9.92 2.12 -11.05
CA THR A 321 -9.19 1.13 -10.28
C THR A 321 -8.35 1.84 -9.25
N GLY A 322 -8.46 1.43 -7.98
CA GLY A 322 -7.75 2.08 -6.89
C GLY A 322 -7.67 1.19 -5.66
N THR A 323 -7.01 1.72 -4.63
CA THR A 323 -6.87 1.09 -3.32
C THR A 323 -7.52 1.99 -2.28
N TRP A 324 -8.36 1.41 -1.43
CA TRP A 324 -9.11 2.13 -0.39
C TRP A 324 -9.17 1.33 0.90
N VAL A 325 -9.63 1.98 1.97
CA VAL A 325 -10.05 1.25 3.17
C VAL A 325 -11.40 0.60 2.88
N THR A 326 -11.57 -0.64 3.33
CA THR A 326 -12.79 -1.45 3.16
C THR A 326 -14.05 -0.69 3.60
N ASP A 327 -14.01 0.07 4.70
CA ASP A 327 -15.13 0.90 5.16
C ASP A 327 -15.56 1.98 4.16
N GLU A 328 -14.62 2.57 3.41
CA GLU A 328 -14.94 3.55 2.36
C GLU A 328 -15.65 2.85 1.19
N VAL A 329 -15.20 1.66 0.81
CA VAL A 329 -15.84 0.86 -0.25
C VAL A 329 -17.22 0.38 0.19
N LYS A 330 -17.38 -0.10 1.42
CA LYS A 330 -18.69 -0.43 2.02
C LYS A 330 -19.62 0.78 1.94
N LYS A 331 -19.12 1.98 2.29
CA LYS A 331 -19.91 3.21 2.18
C LYS A 331 -20.23 3.59 0.73
N ALA A 332 -19.32 3.37 -0.20
CA ALA A 332 -19.52 3.63 -1.61
C ALA A 332 -20.62 2.73 -2.19
N VAL A 333 -20.60 1.43 -1.88
CA VAL A 333 -21.65 0.48 -2.29
C VAL A 333 -23.02 0.92 -1.76
N GLN A 334 -23.11 1.32 -0.48
CA GLN A 334 -24.34 1.91 0.09
C GLN A 334 -24.83 3.16 -0.64
N LYS A 335 -23.93 3.84 -1.37
CA LYS A 335 -24.21 5.05 -2.15
C LYS A 335 -24.37 4.76 -3.64
N GLY A 336 -24.53 3.50 -4.05
CA GLY A 336 -24.84 3.09 -5.41
C GLY A 336 -23.62 2.81 -6.29
N TYR A 337 -22.44 2.65 -5.70
CA TYR A 337 -21.27 2.17 -6.44
C TYR A 337 -21.38 0.67 -6.68
N THR A 338 -20.93 0.21 -7.86
CA THR A 338 -20.86 -1.22 -8.20
C THR A 338 -19.40 -1.66 -8.21
N ILE A 339 -19.10 -2.79 -7.58
CA ILE A 339 -17.77 -3.42 -7.65
C ILE A 339 -17.73 -4.25 -8.92
N LEU A 340 -16.85 -3.90 -9.85
CA LEU A 340 -16.68 -4.65 -11.10
C LEU A 340 -15.64 -5.76 -10.96
N ALA A 341 -14.62 -5.54 -10.13
CA ALA A 341 -13.59 -6.55 -9.87
C ALA A 341 -12.94 -6.35 -8.50
N LEU A 342 -12.72 -7.45 -7.77
CA LEU A 342 -11.85 -7.50 -6.61
C LEU A 342 -10.47 -7.96 -7.06
N HIS A 343 -9.44 -7.17 -6.74
CA HIS A 343 -8.07 -7.47 -7.17
C HIS A 343 -7.28 -8.10 -6.05
N GLU A 344 -7.32 -7.48 -4.88
CA GLU A 344 -6.57 -7.93 -3.71
C GLU A 344 -7.18 -7.31 -2.44
N ILE A 345 -7.24 -8.08 -1.36
CA ILE A 345 -7.70 -7.62 -0.05
C ILE A 345 -6.65 -8.00 1.00
N TRP A 346 -6.25 -7.02 1.81
CA TRP A 346 -5.50 -7.27 3.04
C TRP A 346 -6.50 -7.20 4.19
N ASN A 347 -6.90 -8.38 4.65
CA ASN A 347 -7.92 -8.54 5.67
C ASN A 347 -7.27 -8.69 7.05
N TYR A 348 -7.53 -7.76 7.95
CA TYR A 348 -6.96 -7.71 9.29
C TYR A 348 -7.98 -8.18 10.34
N SER A 349 -7.47 -8.77 11.41
CA SER A 349 -8.17 -8.72 12.68
C SER A 349 -8.27 -7.27 13.14
N VAL A 350 -9.36 -6.92 13.82
CA VAL A 350 -9.59 -5.55 14.31
C VAL A 350 -9.77 -5.51 15.81
N THR A 351 -9.39 -4.39 16.42
CA THR A 351 -9.72 -4.05 17.80
C THR A 351 -10.58 -2.78 17.85
N VAL A 352 -11.54 -2.75 18.77
CA VAL A 352 -12.40 -1.61 19.08
C VAL A 352 -12.38 -1.43 20.60
N TYR A 353 -12.45 -0.20 21.07
CA TYR A 353 -12.63 0.06 22.49
C TYR A 353 -14.06 -0.29 22.91
N ASP A 354 -14.19 -1.12 23.93
CA ASP A 354 -15.45 -1.49 24.55
C ASP A 354 -15.59 -0.79 25.91
N LYS A 355 -16.58 0.10 26.01
CA LYS A 355 -16.86 0.86 27.21
C LYS A 355 -17.36 -0.02 28.36
N SER A 356 -18.03 -1.14 28.08
CA SER A 356 -18.64 -1.99 29.10
C SER A 356 -17.60 -2.68 29.97
N VAL A 357 -16.49 -3.09 29.37
CA VAL A 357 -15.35 -3.74 30.04
C VAL A 357 -14.15 -2.81 30.22
N ASN A 358 -14.24 -1.58 29.70
CA ASN A 358 -13.20 -0.57 29.72
C ASN A 358 -11.84 -1.07 29.16
N ASP A 359 -11.87 -1.83 28.07
CA ASP A 359 -10.69 -2.39 27.40
C ASP A 359 -10.83 -2.35 25.87
N GLY A 360 -9.75 -2.66 25.17
CA GLY A 360 -9.68 -2.66 23.72
C GLY A 360 -9.35 -1.30 23.11
N GLY A 361 -9.32 -1.25 21.78
CA GLY A 361 -8.96 -0.08 21.01
C GLY A 361 -7.45 0.16 20.98
N LEU A 362 -6.90 0.39 19.79
CA LEU A 362 -5.45 0.51 19.60
C LEU A 362 -4.88 1.80 20.23
N PHE A 363 -5.64 2.88 20.21
CA PHE A 363 -5.22 4.21 20.68
C PHE A 363 -5.97 4.69 21.92
N SER A 364 -6.83 3.86 22.52
CA SER A 364 -7.77 4.26 23.57
C SER A 364 -7.08 4.91 24.77
N GLY A 365 -6.07 4.25 25.35
CA GLY A 365 -5.32 4.78 26.49
C GLY A 365 -4.54 6.05 26.18
N TYR A 366 -4.00 6.17 24.96
CA TYR A 366 -3.33 7.39 24.51
C TYR A 366 -4.30 8.57 24.46
N ILE A 367 -5.48 8.36 23.88
CA ILE A 367 -6.50 9.41 23.77
C ILE A 367 -7.05 9.80 25.14
N ASP A 368 -7.31 8.85 26.04
CA ASP A 368 -7.80 9.14 27.39
C ASP A 368 -6.81 10.02 28.17
N ASN A 369 -5.52 9.67 28.11
CA ASN A 369 -4.47 10.42 28.79
C ASN A 369 -4.42 11.88 28.31
N PHE A 370 -4.39 12.11 27.00
CA PHE A 370 -4.27 13.47 26.45
C PHE A 370 -5.57 14.26 26.49
N LEU A 371 -6.73 13.63 26.40
CA LEU A 371 -8.01 14.32 26.59
C LEU A 371 -8.19 14.76 28.05
N LYS A 372 -7.78 13.93 29.02
CA LYS A 372 -7.76 14.31 30.43
C LYS A 372 -6.87 15.54 30.65
N LEU A 373 -5.62 15.49 30.18
CA LEU A 373 -4.69 16.62 30.30
C LEU A 373 -5.22 17.89 29.65
N LYS A 374 -5.84 17.78 28.46
CA LYS A 374 -6.48 18.91 27.78
C LYS A 374 -7.58 19.52 28.65
N GLN A 375 -8.44 18.70 29.24
CA GLN A 375 -9.54 19.18 30.09
C GLN A 375 -9.01 19.85 31.36
N GLU A 376 -8.07 19.23 32.06
CA GLU A 376 -7.45 19.78 33.28
C GLU A 376 -6.75 21.12 33.03
N ALA A 377 -6.17 21.31 31.84
CA ALA A 377 -5.52 22.56 31.45
C ALA A 377 -6.48 23.65 30.95
N SER A 378 -7.70 23.30 30.53
CA SER A 378 -8.65 24.25 29.94
C SER A 378 -9.48 25.02 30.98
N GLY A 379 -9.36 24.69 32.27
CA GLY A 379 -10.17 25.28 33.34
C GLY A 379 -11.59 24.72 33.39
N TRP A 380 -12.42 25.26 34.29
CA TRP A 380 -13.85 24.92 34.34
C TRP A 380 -14.59 25.57 33.15
N PRO A 381 -15.53 24.86 32.49
CA PRO A 381 -16.36 25.42 31.43
C PRO A 381 -17.30 26.53 31.91
#